data_AF-A0A8J7QAA8-F1
#
_entry.id   AF-A0A8J7QAA8-F1
#
_cell.length_a   1.000
_cell.length_b   1.000
_cell.length_c   1.000
_cell.angle_alpha   90.00
_cell.angle_beta   90.00
_cell.angle_gamma   90.00
#
_symmetry.space_group_name_H-M   'P 1'
#
loop_
_entity.id
_entity.type
_entity.pdbx_description
1 polymer ?
#
loop_
_entity_poly.entity_id
_entity_poly.type
_entity_poly.pdbx_seq_one_letter_code
_entity_poly.pdbx_strand_id
1 'polypeptide(L)'
;MKTIFHDDEQISGGVDPDWGIEELLAQPGLFYAKDVVPILQLNSLTLKREAKKLETQGRDPYTVMGLRKLWTFWMIRMATFAPYYRAHLQPPFSRLPPGCDARRLWQMEQTYRLKDVCQVIAFKPYQLRNQAHYLANARETMGVYKDPVLGIFLVDMALFRAWVQRTGTVKLPAGLQPKATTPSVSA
;
A
#
# COMPACT_ATOMS: atom_id res chain seq x y z
N MET A 1 8.54 21.59 33.38
CA MET A 1 7.51 20.71 32.77
C MET A 1 7.83 19.29 33.16
N LYS A 2 7.00 18.63 33.98
CA LYS A 2 7.14 17.19 34.25
C LYS A 2 6.66 16.44 33.01
N THR A 3 7.58 15.80 32.30
CA THR A 3 7.23 14.82 31.27
C THR A 3 6.53 13.68 31.99
N ILE A 4 5.21 13.58 31.84
CA ILE A 4 4.45 12.44 32.36
C ILE A 4 4.80 11.29 31.41
N PHE A 5 5.72 10.44 31.84
CA PHE A 5 5.95 9.17 31.17
C PHE A 5 4.71 8.31 31.46
N HIS A 6 3.96 7.93 30.44
CA HIS A 6 2.89 6.94 30.59
C HIS A 6 3.52 5.55 30.80
N ASP A 7 2.88 4.67 31.57
CA ASP A 7 3.40 3.33 31.90
C ASP A 7 3.82 2.52 30.67
N ASP A 8 3.21 2.79 29.51
CA ASP A 8 3.52 2.17 28.22
C ASP A 8 4.93 2.49 27.68
N GLU A 9 5.59 3.52 28.21
CA GLU A 9 6.92 3.97 27.78
C GLU A 9 8.06 3.09 28.28
N GLN A 10 7.77 2.16 29.19
CA GLN A 10 8.73 1.16 29.66
C GLN A 10 8.86 -0.03 28.70
N ILE A 11 7.98 -0.15 27.70
CA ILE A 11 8.03 -1.19 26.67
C ILE A 11 8.55 -0.58 25.37
N SER A 12 9.85 -0.29 25.34
CA SER A 12 10.59 0.03 24.13
C SER A 12 11.05 -1.29 23.48
N GLY A 13 10.21 -1.84 22.60
CA GLY A 13 10.55 -3.03 21.83
C GLY A 13 11.41 -2.69 20.60
N GLY A 14 12.41 -3.51 20.31
CA GLY A 14 13.03 -3.49 18.97
C GLY A 14 11.99 -3.90 17.92
N VAL A 15 12.03 -3.27 16.75
CA VAL A 15 11.22 -3.71 15.60
C VAL A 15 12.00 -4.80 14.87
N ASP A 16 11.43 -5.98 14.72
CA ASP A 16 11.96 -6.99 13.81
C ASP A 16 11.64 -6.58 12.36
N PRO A 17 12.67 -6.41 11.50
CA PRO A 17 12.45 -6.02 10.10
C PRO A 17 11.68 -7.06 9.28
N ASP A 18 11.64 -8.33 9.74
CA ASP A 18 10.96 -9.42 9.05
C ASP A 18 9.48 -9.52 9.43
N TRP A 19 9.01 -8.73 10.40
CA TRP A 19 7.60 -8.71 10.77
C TRP A 19 6.68 -8.30 9.62
N GLY A 20 5.57 -9.03 9.53
CA GLY A 20 4.44 -8.64 8.70
C GLY A 20 3.75 -7.38 9.24
N ILE A 21 2.93 -6.73 8.40
CA ILE A 21 2.16 -5.54 8.82
C ILE A 21 1.29 -5.86 10.04
N GLU A 22 0.47 -6.92 9.97
CA GLU A 22 -0.45 -7.25 11.07
C GLU A 22 0.29 -7.73 12.32
N GLU A 23 1.43 -8.39 12.16
CA GLU A 23 2.27 -8.82 13.28
C GLU A 23 2.85 -7.61 14.02
N LEU A 24 3.38 -6.62 13.30
CA LEU A 24 3.85 -5.36 13.86
C LEU A 24 2.71 -4.59 14.55
N LEU A 25 1.55 -4.51 13.91
CA LEU A 25 0.39 -3.79 14.47
C LEU A 25 -0.22 -4.49 15.70
N ALA A 26 0.07 -5.77 15.91
CA ALA A 26 -0.36 -6.51 17.09
C ALA A 26 0.60 -6.34 18.29
N GLN A 27 1.82 -5.82 18.08
CA GLN A 27 2.79 -5.66 19.15
C GLN A 27 2.37 -4.58 20.15
N PRO A 28 2.40 -4.86 21.46
CA PRO A 28 2.23 -3.82 22.48
C PRO A 28 3.49 -2.95 22.59
N GLY A 29 3.33 -1.68 22.95
CA GLY A 29 4.43 -0.80 23.33
C GLY A 29 4.65 0.43 22.46
N LEU A 30 5.80 1.08 22.69
CA LEU A 30 6.27 2.25 21.96
C LEU A 30 7.41 1.89 21.02
N PHE A 31 7.29 2.32 19.77
CA PHE A 31 8.28 2.05 18.72
C PHE A 31 8.74 3.35 18.05
N TYR A 32 9.97 3.37 17.55
CA TYR A 32 10.43 4.49 16.74
C TYR A 32 9.72 4.51 15.40
N ALA A 33 9.21 5.67 15.01
CA ALA A 33 8.55 5.84 13.72
C ALA A 33 9.46 5.48 12.53
N LYS A 34 10.77 5.72 12.65
CA LYS A 34 11.75 5.37 11.61
C LYS A 34 11.80 3.86 11.31
N ASP A 35 11.44 3.01 12.26
CA ASP A 35 11.53 1.55 12.14
C ASP A 35 10.16 0.97 11.75
N VAL A 36 9.06 1.59 12.23
CA VAL A 36 7.67 1.20 11.88
C VAL A 36 7.27 1.63 10.46
N VAL A 37 7.58 2.86 10.08
CA VAL A 37 7.13 3.47 8.82
C VAL A 37 7.52 2.64 7.57
N PRO A 38 8.76 2.13 7.46
CA PRO A 38 9.15 1.30 6.32
C PRO A 38 8.32 0.02 6.18
N ILE A 39 8.04 -0.68 7.30
CA ILE A 39 7.25 -1.93 7.30
C ILE A 39 5.83 -1.64 6.85
N LEU A 40 5.21 -0.60 7.42
CA LEU A 40 3.84 -0.19 7.09
C LEU A 40 3.70 0.53 5.75
N GLN A 41 4.82 0.73 5.03
CA GLN A 41 4.89 1.43 3.74
C GLN A 41 4.33 2.84 3.79
N LEU A 42 4.43 3.48 4.95
CA LEU A 42 4.02 4.85 5.12
C LEU A 42 5.11 5.79 4.60
N ASN A 43 4.69 7.02 4.30
CA ASN A 43 5.61 8.11 4.12
C ASN A 43 5.71 8.88 5.45
N SER A 44 6.91 9.01 6.00
CA SER A 44 7.17 9.78 7.22
C SER A 44 6.64 11.21 7.15
N LEU A 45 6.64 11.83 5.96
CA LEU A 45 6.09 13.17 5.75
C LEU A 45 4.56 13.16 5.87
N THR A 46 3.89 12.17 5.29
CA THR A 46 2.43 12.01 5.41
C THR A 46 2.03 11.80 6.87
N LEU A 47 2.75 10.93 7.58
CA LEU A 47 2.51 10.69 9.00
C LEU A 47 2.61 11.98 9.84
N LYS A 48 3.64 12.80 9.59
CA LYS A 48 3.83 14.10 10.27
C LYS A 48 2.77 15.13 9.87
N ARG A 49 2.29 15.11 8.62
CA ARG A 49 1.23 16.01 8.15
C ARG A 49 -0.10 15.72 8.85
N GLU A 50 -0.45 14.44 9.01
CA GLU A 50 -1.67 14.06 9.73
C GLU A 50 -1.60 14.45 11.21
N ALA A 51 -0.44 14.26 11.85
CA ALA A 51 -0.24 14.74 13.22
C ALA A 51 -0.42 16.26 13.34
N LYS A 52 0.21 17.03 12.45
CA LYS A 52 0.06 18.49 12.42
C LYS A 52 -1.39 18.92 12.17
N LYS A 53 -2.13 18.19 11.33
CA LYS A 53 -3.55 18.45 11.08
C LYS A 53 -4.39 18.25 12.34
N LEU A 54 -4.12 17.20 13.12
CA LEU A 54 -4.79 16.99 14.42
C LEU A 54 -4.48 18.14 15.39
N GLU A 55 -3.22 18.57 15.48
CA GLU A 55 -2.83 19.71 16.32
C GLU A 55 -3.59 20.99 15.93
N THR A 56 -3.69 21.28 14.62
CA THR A 56 -4.47 22.45 14.15
C THR A 56 -5.97 22.36 14.44
N GLN A 57 -6.49 21.16 14.66
CA GLN A 57 -7.86 20.91 15.08
C GLN A 57 -8.03 20.93 16.61
N GLY A 58 -6.98 21.26 17.37
CA GLY A 58 -6.99 21.25 18.83
C GLY A 58 -6.99 19.84 19.44
N ARG A 59 -6.65 18.81 18.65
CA ARG A 59 -6.60 17.42 19.11
C ARG A 59 -5.15 17.00 19.30
N ASP A 60 -4.87 16.33 20.42
CA ASP A 60 -3.54 15.78 20.69
C ASP A 60 -3.25 14.55 19.81
N PRO A 61 -2.22 14.58 18.94
CA PRO A 61 -1.84 13.44 18.10
C PRO A 61 -1.51 12.19 18.90
N TYR A 62 -0.96 12.33 20.11
CA TYR A 62 -0.60 11.16 20.91
C TYR A 62 -1.85 10.40 21.36
N THR A 63 -2.86 11.11 21.83
CA THR A 63 -4.14 10.54 22.24
C THR A 63 -4.93 9.96 21.06
N VAL A 64 -4.90 10.59 19.88
CA VAL A 64 -5.76 10.20 18.74
C VAL A 64 -5.11 9.18 17.82
N MET A 65 -3.86 9.40 17.44
CA MET A 65 -3.14 8.55 16.49
C MET A 65 -2.00 7.77 17.14
N GLY A 66 -1.72 7.95 18.42
CA GLY A 66 -0.58 7.29 19.08
C GLY A 66 0.77 7.84 18.67
N LEU A 67 0.85 9.01 18.04
CA LEU A 67 2.12 9.59 17.59
C LEU A 67 2.53 10.75 18.47
N ARG A 68 3.79 10.78 18.89
CA ARG A 68 4.37 11.95 19.56
C ARG A 68 5.83 12.14 19.23
N LYS A 69 6.32 13.35 19.48
CA LYS A 69 7.74 13.65 19.45
C LYS A 69 8.32 13.52 20.86
N LEU A 70 9.26 12.59 21.04
CA LEU A 70 10.05 12.43 22.25
C LEU A 70 11.48 12.89 21.94
N TRP A 71 11.85 14.05 22.47
CA TRP A 71 13.13 14.71 22.22
C TRP A 71 13.33 15.00 20.71
N THR A 72 14.22 14.27 20.05
CA THR A 72 14.51 14.38 18.61
C THR A 72 13.78 13.31 17.79
N PHE A 73 13.20 12.30 18.44
CA PHE A 73 12.62 11.14 17.77
C PHE A 73 11.10 11.18 17.76
N TRP A 74 10.51 10.59 16.72
CA TRP A 74 9.08 10.35 16.64
C TRP A 74 8.79 8.94 17.14
N MET A 75 7.86 8.83 18.07
CA MET A 75 7.47 7.58 18.71
C MET A 75 6.02 7.26 18.37
N ILE A 76 5.75 5.98 18.15
CA ILE A 76 4.45 5.42 17.84
C ILE A 76 4.04 4.47 18.98
N ARG A 77 2.94 4.79 19.66
CA ARG A 77 2.26 3.92 20.61
C ARG A 77 1.33 2.99 19.83
N MET A 78 1.70 1.72 19.69
CA MET A 78 1.03 0.82 18.76
C MET A 78 -0.43 0.56 19.12
N ALA A 79 -0.77 0.52 20.42
CA ALA A 79 -2.15 0.32 20.90
C ALA A 79 -3.15 1.36 20.35
N THR A 80 -2.72 2.62 20.21
CA THR A 80 -3.55 3.70 19.64
C THR A 80 -3.33 3.84 18.14
N PHE A 81 -2.09 3.63 17.68
CA PHE A 81 -1.73 3.82 16.29
C PHE A 81 -2.30 2.74 15.37
N ALA A 82 -2.34 1.47 15.79
CA ALA A 82 -2.83 0.38 14.96
C ALA A 82 -4.28 0.55 14.48
N PRO A 83 -5.28 0.84 15.33
CA PRO A 83 -6.63 1.11 14.86
C PRO A 83 -6.69 2.38 13.99
N TYR A 84 -5.95 3.43 14.34
CA TYR A 84 -5.89 4.65 13.54
C TYR A 84 -5.29 4.40 12.14
N TYR A 85 -4.24 3.59 12.06
CA TYR A 85 -3.61 3.19 10.80
C TYR A 85 -4.60 2.47 9.90
N ARG A 86 -5.27 1.44 10.41
CA ARG A 86 -6.26 0.67 9.64
C ARG A 86 -7.40 1.55 9.12
N ALA A 87 -7.84 2.52 9.93
CA ALA A 87 -8.94 3.40 9.58
C ALA A 87 -8.55 4.53 8.61
N HIS A 88 -7.32 5.04 8.67
CA HIS A 88 -6.98 6.33 8.06
C HIS A 88 -5.69 6.36 7.24
N LEU A 89 -4.72 5.48 7.53
CA LEU A 89 -3.38 5.55 6.95
C LEU A 89 -3.01 4.32 6.10
N GLN A 90 -3.77 3.23 6.19
CA GLN A 90 -3.49 2.00 5.47
C GLN A 90 -3.46 2.30 3.97
N PRO A 91 -2.33 2.03 3.29
CA PRO A 91 -2.24 2.28 1.86
C PRO A 91 -3.31 1.48 1.11
N PRO A 92 -3.87 2.03 0.02
CA PRO A 92 -4.90 1.35 -0.79
C PRO A 92 -4.31 0.24 -1.67
N PHE A 93 -3.12 -0.28 -1.35
CA PHE A 93 -2.40 -1.28 -2.12
C PHE A 93 -1.61 -2.23 -1.22
N SER A 94 -1.37 -3.44 -1.73
CA SER A 94 -0.65 -4.52 -1.06
C SER A 94 0.81 -4.62 -1.54
N ARG A 95 1.65 -5.32 -0.77
CA ARG A 95 2.98 -5.76 -1.21
C ARG A 95 2.83 -7.03 -2.03
N LEU A 96 3.66 -7.16 -3.07
CA LEU A 96 3.85 -8.46 -3.70
C LEU A 96 4.48 -9.43 -2.68
N PRO A 97 3.95 -10.66 -2.54
CA PRO A 97 4.58 -11.67 -1.71
C PRO A 97 6.02 -11.94 -2.15
N PRO A 98 6.92 -12.31 -1.23
CA PRO A 98 8.26 -12.79 -1.58
C PRO A 98 8.18 -13.93 -2.58
N GLY A 99 9.02 -13.89 -3.63
CA GLY A 99 9.05 -14.90 -4.69
C GLY A 99 7.79 -14.95 -5.58
N CYS A 100 6.96 -13.89 -5.58
CA CYS A 100 5.82 -13.82 -6.49
C CYS A 100 6.28 -13.81 -7.95
N ASP A 101 5.84 -14.80 -8.72
CA ASP A 101 6.07 -14.89 -10.16
C ASP A 101 4.89 -14.30 -10.97
N ALA A 102 5.07 -14.19 -12.28
CA ALA A 102 4.04 -13.63 -13.15
C ALA A 102 2.72 -14.41 -13.08
N ARG A 103 2.78 -15.75 -13.00
CA ARG A 103 1.58 -16.59 -12.96
C ARG A 103 0.76 -16.32 -11.70
N ARG A 104 1.42 -16.28 -10.55
CA ARG A 104 0.79 -15.98 -9.26
C ARG A 104 0.24 -14.57 -9.26
N LEU A 105 1.01 -13.58 -9.74
CA LEU A 105 0.56 -12.19 -9.83
C LEU A 105 -0.74 -12.04 -10.62
N TRP A 106 -0.87 -12.71 -11.78
CA TRP A 106 -2.09 -12.66 -12.58
C TRP A 106 -3.32 -13.32 -11.91
N GLN A 107 -3.14 -14.11 -10.86
CA GLN A 107 -4.25 -14.68 -10.08
C GLN A 107 -4.68 -13.76 -8.93
N MET A 108 -3.87 -12.76 -8.57
CA MET A 108 -4.18 -11.84 -7.49
C MET A 108 -5.17 -10.76 -7.97
N GLU A 109 -6.03 -10.31 -7.06
CA GLU A 109 -7.05 -9.29 -7.36
C GLU A 109 -6.82 -7.99 -6.59
N GLN A 110 -5.75 -7.92 -5.80
CA GLN A 110 -5.41 -6.71 -5.06
C GLN A 110 -4.74 -5.65 -5.95
N THR A 111 -4.69 -4.44 -5.41
CA THR A 111 -3.95 -3.32 -5.99
C THR A 111 -2.49 -3.37 -5.56
N TYR A 112 -1.56 -3.09 -6.48
CA TYR A 112 -0.12 -3.05 -6.22
C TYR A 112 0.51 -1.78 -6.79
N ARG A 113 1.75 -1.50 -6.38
CA ARG A 113 2.53 -0.44 -7.04
C ARG A 113 2.92 -0.89 -8.44
N LEU A 114 2.76 0.00 -9.41
CA LEU A 114 3.13 -0.25 -10.80
C LEU A 114 4.57 -0.72 -10.95
N LYS A 115 5.51 -0.14 -10.18
CA LYS A 115 6.92 -0.54 -10.24
C LYS A 115 7.12 -2.00 -9.85
N ASP A 116 6.37 -2.48 -8.85
CA ASP A 116 6.52 -3.84 -8.30
C ASP A 116 5.89 -4.84 -9.30
N VAL A 117 4.73 -4.50 -9.86
CA VAL A 117 4.09 -5.27 -10.94
C VAL A 117 5.02 -5.41 -12.14
N CYS A 118 5.58 -4.31 -12.64
CA CYS A 118 6.52 -4.30 -13.77
C CYS A 118 7.85 -5.01 -13.52
N GLN A 119 8.21 -5.32 -12.28
CA GLN A 119 9.38 -6.17 -12.01
C GLN A 119 9.09 -7.65 -12.30
N VAL A 120 7.82 -8.05 -12.22
CA VAL A 120 7.38 -9.43 -12.39
C VAL A 120 6.87 -9.69 -13.81
N ILE A 121 6.23 -8.72 -14.44
CA ILE A 121 5.71 -8.85 -15.81
C ILE A 121 6.54 -8.05 -16.81
N ALA A 122 6.53 -8.47 -18.08
CA ALA A 122 7.32 -7.88 -19.16
C ALA A 122 6.77 -6.52 -19.67
N PHE A 123 6.58 -5.56 -18.77
CA PHE A 123 6.24 -4.17 -19.10
C PHE A 123 7.25 -3.22 -18.45
N LYS A 124 7.64 -2.17 -19.17
CA LYS A 124 8.37 -1.06 -18.54
C LYS A 124 7.38 -0.09 -17.89
N PRO A 125 7.65 0.41 -16.66
CA PRO A 125 6.72 1.30 -15.96
C PRO A 125 6.28 2.53 -16.78
N TYR A 126 7.17 3.13 -17.58
CA TYR A 126 6.82 4.31 -18.38
C TYR A 126 5.80 4.01 -19.48
N GLN A 127 5.78 2.79 -20.04
CA GLN A 127 4.85 2.41 -21.11
C GLN A 127 3.42 2.44 -20.58
N LEU A 128 3.21 1.81 -19.42
CA LEU A 128 1.90 1.78 -18.76
C LEU A 128 1.49 3.15 -18.21
N ARG A 129 2.44 3.96 -17.71
CA ARG A 129 2.16 5.35 -17.31
C ARG A 129 1.70 6.21 -18.47
N ASN A 130 2.39 6.13 -19.61
CA ASN A 130 2.03 6.91 -20.78
C ASN A 130 0.65 6.49 -21.30
N GLN A 131 0.36 5.20 -21.39
CA GLN A 131 -0.99 4.73 -21.76
C GLN A 131 -2.06 5.24 -20.79
N ALA A 132 -1.83 5.16 -19.48
CA ALA A 132 -2.77 5.69 -18.49
C ALA A 132 -2.97 7.21 -18.63
N HIS A 133 -1.93 7.96 -19.01
CA HIS A 133 -2.04 9.41 -19.23
C HIS A 133 -2.96 9.77 -20.41
N TYR A 134 -2.97 8.97 -21.48
CA TYR A 134 -3.81 9.23 -22.66
C TYR A 134 -5.24 8.71 -22.52
N LEU A 135 -5.56 7.98 -21.43
CA LEU A 135 -6.89 7.43 -21.17
C LEU A 135 -7.58 8.24 -20.07
N ALA A 136 -8.67 8.94 -20.40
CA ALA A 136 -9.44 9.73 -19.42
C ALA A 136 -9.95 8.88 -18.24
N ASN A 137 -10.29 7.62 -18.50
CA ASN A 137 -10.76 6.64 -17.51
C ASN A 137 -9.77 5.48 -17.38
N ALA A 138 -8.48 5.79 -17.25
CA ALA A 138 -7.40 4.78 -17.21
C ALA A 138 -7.61 3.74 -16.09
N ARG A 139 -8.10 4.18 -14.93
CA ARG A 139 -8.37 3.28 -13.81
C ARG A 139 -9.41 2.23 -14.20
N GLU A 140 -10.55 2.65 -14.72
CA GLU A 140 -11.67 1.79 -15.09
C GLU A 140 -11.34 0.93 -16.32
N THR A 141 -10.52 1.47 -17.21
CA THR A 141 -10.23 0.83 -18.51
C THR A 141 -9.11 -0.19 -18.42
N MET A 142 -8.03 0.12 -17.70
CA MET A 142 -6.81 -0.69 -17.64
C MET A 142 -6.32 -0.95 -16.22
N GLY A 143 -7.00 -0.48 -15.17
CA GLY A 143 -6.56 -0.70 -13.79
C GLY A 143 -5.33 0.10 -13.38
N VAL A 144 -4.75 0.94 -14.25
CA VAL A 144 -3.52 1.71 -13.96
C VAL A 144 -3.88 3.17 -13.70
N TYR A 145 -3.47 3.69 -12.55
CA TYR A 145 -3.78 5.08 -12.15
C TYR A 145 -2.73 5.66 -11.21
N LYS A 146 -2.65 6.99 -11.15
CA LYS A 146 -1.82 7.69 -10.16
C LYS A 146 -2.67 7.98 -8.94
N ASP A 147 -2.25 7.47 -7.78
CA ASP A 147 -2.92 7.77 -6.53
C ASP A 147 -2.74 9.27 -6.19
N PRO A 148 -3.82 10.03 -5.97
CA PRO A 148 -3.75 11.48 -5.80
C PRO A 148 -3.12 11.88 -4.46
N VAL A 149 -3.17 11.00 -3.44
CA VAL A 149 -2.65 11.28 -2.10
C VAL A 149 -1.16 10.94 -2.03
N LEU A 150 -0.80 9.77 -2.56
CA LEU A 150 0.55 9.22 -2.46
C LEU A 150 1.44 9.65 -3.64
N GLY A 151 0.85 10.11 -4.74
CA GLY A 151 1.57 10.55 -5.94
C GLY A 151 2.27 9.42 -6.70
N ILE A 152 1.99 8.17 -6.37
CA ILE A 152 2.57 6.96 -6.98
C ILE A 152 1.57 6.31 -7.94
N PHE A 153 2.08 5.55 -8.92
CA PHE A 153 1.24 4.76 -9.80
C PHE A 153 0.92 3.39 -9.19
N LEU A 154 -0.36 3.05 -9.23
CA LEU A 154 -0.94 1.80 -8.77
C LEU A 154 -1.53 1.01 -9.94
N VAL A 155 -1.69 -0.29 -9.73
CA VAL A 155 -2.27 -1.24 -10.67
C VAL A 155 -3.27 -2.10 -9.91
N ASP A 156 -4.55 -1.96 -10.25
CA ASP A 156 -5.62 -2.89 -9.88
C ASP A 156 -5.49 -4.13 -10.77
N MET A 157 -5.08 -5.27 -10.18
CA MET A 157 -4.78 -6.46 -10.97
C MET A 157 -6.00 -7.10 -11.62
N ALA A 158 -7.21 -6.94 -11.05
CA ALA A 158 -8.42 -7.48 -11.64
C ALA A 158 -8.77 -6.74 -12.94
N LEU A 159 -8.77 -5.40 -12.89
CA LEU A 159 -9.03 -4.56 -14.06
C LEU A 159 -7.90 -4.66 -15.09
N PHE A 160 -6.66 -4.67 -14.64
CA PHE A 160 -5.50 -4.77 -15.52
C PHE A 160 -5.45 -6.10 -16.26
N ARG A 161 -5.75 -7.22 -15.59
CA ARG A 161 -5.88 -8.55 -16.21
C ARG A 161 -6.94 -8.55 -17.32
N ALA A 162 -8.13 -8.02 -17.03
CA ALA A 162 -9.22 -7.95 -18.02
C ALA A 162 -8.81 -7.11 -19.24
N TRP A 163 -8.10 -6.00 -19.03
CA TRP A 163 -7.59 -5.17 -20.11
C TRP A 163 -6.52 -5.87 -20.96
N VAL A 164 -5.57 -6.58 -20.35
CA VAL A 164 -4.56 -7.36 -21.07
C VAL A 164 -5.21 -8.48 -21.88
N GLN A 165 -6.19 -9.18 -21.32
CA GLN A 165 -6.96 -10.22 -22.03
C GLN A 165 -7.66 -9.66 -23.27
N ARG A 166 -8.27 -8.48 -23.15
CA ARG A 166 -9.00 -7.82 -24.24
C ARG A 166 -8.08 -7.29 -25.35
N THR A 167 -6.91 -6.76 -24.99
CA THR A 167 -6.00 -6.09 -25.94
C THR A 167 -4.94 -7.03 -26.52
N GLY A 168 -4.74 -8.21 -25.92
CA GLY A 168 -3.70 -9.15 -26.34
C GLY A 168 -2.27 -8.63 -26.14
N THR A 169 -2.09 -7.57 -25.34
CA THR A 169 -0.79 -6.87 -25.17
C THR A 169 0.29 -7.75 -24.53
N VAL A 170 -0.09 -8.79 -23.78
CA VAL A 170 0.83 -9.79 -23.21
C VAL A 170 0.23 -11.19 -23.31
N LYS A 171 1.06 -12.17 -23.67
CA LYS A 171 0.69 -13.60 -23.56
C LYS A 171 0.54 -13.96 -22.09
N LEU A 172 -0.70 -14.17 -21.66
CA LEU A 172 -0.99 -14.68 -20.33
C LEU A 172 -0.55 -16.16 -20.21
N PRO A 173 -0.18 -16.62 -18.99
CA PRO A 173 0.14 -18.01 -18.74
C PRO A 173 -0.98 -18.96 -19.21
N ALA A 174 -0.59 -20.16 -19.67
CA ALA A 174 -1.53 -21.21 -20.02
C ALA A 174 -2.44 -21.53 -18.81
N GLY A 175 -3.74 -21.23 -18.95
CA GLY A 175 -4.74 -21.33 -17.87
C GLY A 175 -5.41 -20.01 -17.48
N LEU A 176 -4.91 -18.85 -17.94
CA LEU A 176 -5.53 -17.53 -17.73
C LEU A 176 -5.93 -16.83 -19.03
N GLN A 177 -5.75 -17.50 -20.18
CA GLN A 177 -6.25 -17.02 -21.46
C GLN A 177 -7.76 -17.24 -21.53
N PRO A 178 -8.54 -16.27 -22.05
CA PRO A 178 -9.96 -16.49 -22.30
C PRO A 178 -10.11 -17.68 -23.23
N LYS A 179 -10.99 -18.64 -22.88
CA LYS A 179 -11.41 -19.68 -23.83
C LYS A 179 -11.95 -18.95 -25.06
N ALA A 180 -11.37 -19.20 -26.22
CA ALA A 180 -11.89 -18.68 -27.47
C ALA A 180 -13.37 -19.09 -27.57
N THR A 181 -14.27 -18.13 -27.42
CA THR A 181 -15.69 -18.32 -27.71
C THR A 181 -15.77 -18.52 -29.21
N THR A 182 -15.84 -19.78 -29.63
CA THR A 182 -16.15 -20.13 -31.00
C THR A 182 -17.53 -19.54 -31.31
N PRO A 183 -17.68 -18.66 -32.30
CA PRO A 183 -19.01 -18.23 -32.69
C PRO A 183 -19.74 -19.45 -33.23
N SER A 184 -20.85 -19.84 -32.59
CA SER A 184 -21.75 -20.84 -33.17
C SER A 184 -22.41 -20.20 -34.37
N VAL A 185 -21.90 -20.50 -35.57
CA VAL A 185 -22.63 -20.28 -36.80
C VAL A 185 -23.73 -21.34 -36.82
N SER A 186 -24.93 -20.96 -36.38
CA SER A 186 -26.13 -21.75 -36.66
C SER A 186 -26.40 -21.63 -38.15
N ALA A 187 -26.35 -22.77 -38.83
CA ALA A 187 -26.78 -22.95 -40.22
C ALA A 187 -28.32 -22.88 -40.33
#